data_AF-A0A2J7ZPU5-F1
#
_entry.id   AF-A0A2J7ZPU5-F1
#
_cell.length_a   1.000
_cell.length_b   1.000
_cell.length_c   1.000
_cell.angle_alpha   90.00
_cell.angle_beta   90.00
_cell.angle_gamma   90.00
#
_symmetry.space_group_name_H-M   'P 1'
#
loop_
_entity.id
_entity.type
_entity.pdbx_description
1 polymer ?
#
loop_
_entity_poly.entity_id
_entity_poly.type
_entity_poly.pdbx_seq_one_letter_code
_entity_poly.pdbx_strand_id
1 'polypeptide(L)'
;MQLRVLGMDSESSELKLVYQVQAYPAMVLSYSYPRARDAQEQQLMGLDLLGAPGTRAQVLAQLQANSSTIILGPFATPQGFKALSVVRHMVLPVPYLEYDWGCGRQLSNCSGEEGPCLFRQRGAKLWGRVSSTISLDNLQAAFGLDALADTYRFKLSQLATAFNPPEVIAASDQPPLLPVAISISSLNLRWVLQVEPFAGWEPAWRAPCVAAVLLASAAVSLLVLWLLVSRERHDMLLCSMLPKRVIKQLHSGRNVVENFPAPVTVLFSDIVSYCEVASQLTPLQVVELLNDLYTVFDSLTVTHGCYKVETIGDCFVATAGCPYHEDPVSAAVRVAGMAQGRYCGGRYMVRPCILPWCGM
;
A
#
# COMPACT_ATOMS: atom_id res chain seq x y z
N MET A 1 23.08 43.06 49.77
CA MET A 1 21.88 42.25 49.45
C MET A 1 22.19 40.80 49.83
N GLN A 2 21.74 40.34 51.00
CA GLN A 2 21.89 38.93 51.38
C GLN A 2 20.80 38.12 50.65
N LEU A 3 21.19 37.42 49.59
CA LEU A 3 20.33 36.41 48.98
C LEU A 3 20.31 35.19 49.90
N ARG A 4 19.23 35.05 50.66
CA ARG A 4 18.95 33.86 51.46
C ARG A 4 18.50 32.76 50.50
N VAL A 5 19.37 31.78 50.24
CA VAL A 5 18.98 30.56 49.52
C VAL A 5 18.07 29.77 50.44
N LEU A 6 16.76 29.80 50.18
CA LEU A 6 15.79 28.95 50.85
C LEU A 6 16.03 27.52 50.35
N GLY A 7 16.68 26.70 51.18
CA GLY A 7 16.51 25.25 51.07
C GLY A 7 15.06 24.96 51.39
N MET A 8 14.29 24.51 50.39
CA MET A 8 12.95 23.99 50.64
C MET A 8 13.04 22.56 51.17
N ASP A 9 12.14 22.31 52.11
CA ASP A 9 12.11 21.19 53.04
C ASP A 9 12.13 19.80 52.41
N SER A 10 12.72 18.88 53.16
CA SER A 10 12.93 17.47 52.83
C SER A 10 11.70 16.58 53.10
N GLU A 11 10.50 16.98 52.68
CA GLU A 11 9.29 16.16 52.96
C GLU A 11 8.31 15.92 51.80
N SER A 12 8.57 16.40 50.58
CA SER A 12 7.86 15.88 49.40
C SER A 12 8.82 15.01 48.57
N SER A 13 8.32 13.87 48.12
CA SER A 13 8.94 12.96 47.17
C SER A 13 9.07 13.58 45.76
N GLU A 14 9.52 14.83 45.67
CA GLU A 14 9.64 15.59 44.44
C GLU A 14 11.11 15.75 44.09
N LEU A 15 11.51 15.08 43.00
CA LEU A 15 12.57 15.46 42.07
C LEU A 15 13.86 15.97 42.72
N LYS A 16 14.89 15.10 42.80
CA LYS A 16 16.27 15.50 43.12
C LYS A 16 16.82 16.47 42.06
N LEU A 17 16.47 17.74 42.18
CA LEU A 17 16.97 18.82 41.35
C LEU A 17 18.38 19.19 41.83
N VAL A 18 19.37 19.06 40.93
CA VAL A 18 20.78 19.39 41.20
C VAL A 18 20.96 20.90 41.05
N TYR A 19 20.60 21.67 42.08
CA TYR A 19 20.75 23.12 42.02
C TYR A 19 22.23 23.53 42.01
N GLN A 20 22.72 23.92 40.83
CA GLN A 20 23.83 24.86 40.72
C GLN A 20 23.22 26.26 40.61
N VAL A 21 23.82 27.28 41.23
CA VAL A 21 23.42 28.67 41.00
C VAL A 21 24.71 29.45 40.83
N GLN A 22 25.03 29.85 39.60
CA GLN A 22 26.28 30.58 39.32
C GLN A 22 26.00 32.04 38.99
N ALA A 23 26.03 32.95 39.99
CA ALA A 23 25.96 34.40 39.77
C ALA A 23 27.34 35.02 39.47
N TYR A 24 27.43 35.90 38.46
CA TYR A 24 28.59 36.78 38.19
C TYR A 24 28.07 38.17 37.80
N PRO A 25 28.73 39.33 38.02
CA PRO A 25 29.84 39.71 38.88
C PRO A 25 29.39 40.53 40.11
N ALA A 26 30.28 40.61 41.11
CA ALA A 26 30.18 41.25 42.45
C ALA A 26 30.12 40.30 43.67
N MET A 27 29.74 39.03 43.49
CA MET A 27 29.83 38.01 44.54
C MET A 27 29.76 36.61 43.91
N VAL A 28 30.79 35.79 44.10
CA VAL A 28 30.81 34.39 43.63
C VAL A 28 30.16 33.54 44.72
N LEU A 29 28.86 33.30 44.61
CA LEU A 29 28.21 32.20 45.32
C LEU A 29 28.37 30.96 44.45
N SER A 30 29.52 30.28 44.56
CA SER A 30 29.75 28.99 43.93
C SER A 30 29.19 27.90 44.83
N TYR A 31 27.93 27.56 44.63
CA TYR A 31 27.33 26.39 45.26
C TYR A 31 26.92 25.40 44.16
N SER A 32 27.58 24.25 44.15
CA SER A 32 27.21 23.09 43.35
C SER A 32 27.04 21.91 44.29
N TYR A 33 25.85 21.31 44.33
CA TYR A 33 25.62 20.09 45.09
C TYR A 33 24.99 19.03 44.20
N PRO A 34 25.60 17.84 44.05
CA PRO A 34 26.91 17.43 44.58
C PRO A 34 28.08 18.16 43.90
N ARG A 35 29.22 18.29 44.61
CA ARG A 35 30.43 18.97 44.10
C ARG A 35 30.99 18.22 42.90
N ALA A 36 30.98 18.83 41.70
CA ALA A 36 31.62 18.26 40.52
C ALA A 36 33.14 18.19 40.75
N ARG A 37 33.80 17.14 40.26
CA ARG A 37 35.27 17.00 40.31
C ARG A 37 35.83 17.04 38.88
N ASP A 38 37.04 17.58 38.74
CA ASP A 38 37.88 17.56 37.55
C ASP A 38 37.26 18.18 36.28
N ALA A 39 37.55 17.66 35.09
CA ALA A 39 37.30 18.29 33.78
C ALA A 39 35.84 18.76 33.51
N GLN A 40 34.86 18.15 34.18
CA GLN A 40 33.45 18.59 34.09
C GLN A 40 33.15 19.83 34.91
N GLU A 41 33.94 20.13 35.94
CA GLU A 41 33.89 21.41 36.65
C GLU A 41 34.18 22.56 35.68
N GLN A 42 35.05 22.42 34.68
CA GLN A 42 35.28 23.46 33.66
C GLN A 42 34.15 23.56 32.61
N GLN A 43 33.46 22.45 32.31
CA GLN A 43 32.32 22.43 31.39
C GLN A 43 31.03 22.99 32.02
N LEU A 44 30.82 22.75 33.32
CA LEU A 44 29.61 23.14 34.07
C LEU A 44 29.81 24.40 34.93
N MET A 45 31.02 24.64 35.44
CA MET A 45 31.41 25.81 36.24
C MET A 45 32.45 26.64 35.48
N GLY A 46 32.10 27.86 35.09
CA GLY A 46 33.08 28.80 34.52
C GLY A 46 33.31 28.72 33.01
N LEU A 47 32.47 27.99 32.25
CA LEU A 47 32.46 28.12 30.79
C LEU A 47 32.07 29.55 30.40
N ASP A 48 33.04 30.38 30.02
CA ASP A 48 32.75 31.73 29.57
C ASP A 48 32.16 31.73 28.16
N LEU A 49 30.83 31.62 28.08
CA LEU A 49 30.06 31.67 26.83
C LEU A 49 30.30 32.94 26.01
N LEU A 50 30.75 34.04 26.65
CA LEU A 50 31.09 35.29 25.98
C LEU A 50 32.57 35.35 25.57
N GLY A 51 33.43 34.57 26.21
CA GLY A 51 34.87 34.47 25.93
C GLY A 51 35.24 33.37 24.94
N ALA A 52 34.38 32.35 24.77
CA ALA A 52 34.62 31.27 23.83
C ALA A 52 34.37 31.71 22.37
N PRO A 53 35.34 31.52 21.46
CA PRO A 53 35.33 32.11 20.11
C PRO A 53 34.18 31.64 19.20
N GLY A 54 33.60 30.46 19.47
CA GLY A 54 32.49 29.90 18.67
C GLY A 54 31.08 30.26 19.16
N THR A 55 30.91 30.59 20.45
CA THR A 55 29.58 30.77 21.07
C THR A 55 29.22 32.24 21.29
N ARG A 56 30.21 33.15 21.34
CA ARG A 56 30.02 34.58 21.62
C ARG A 56 28.98 35.24 20.72
N ALA A 57 29.09 35.08 19.40
CA ALA A 57 28.19 35.74 18.44
C ALA A 57 26.72 35.33 18.65
N GLN A 58 26.48 34.05 18.96
CA GLN A 58 25.14 33.50 19.15
C GLN A 58 24.55 33.89 20.50
N VAL A 59 25.37 33.92 21.55
CA VAL A 59 24.97 34.40 22.89
C VAL A 59 24.59 35.87 22.83
N LEU A 60 25.36 36.70 22.11
CA LEU A 60 25.03 38.11 21.89
C LEU A 60 23.74 38.28 21.08
N ALA A 61 23.52 37.49 20.03
CA ALA A 61 22.28 37.51 19.26
C ALA A 61 21.05 37.13 20.12
N GLN A 62 21.17 36.14 21.00
CA GLN A 62 20.11 35.76 21.94
C GLN A 62 19.83 36.83 23.00
N LEU A 63 20.88 37.46 23.52
CA LEU A 63 20.74 38.58 24.45
C LEU A 63 19.98 39.74 23.78
N GLN A 64 20.33 40.10 22.54
CA GLN A 64 19.65 41.13 21.76
C GLN A 64 18.20 40.75 21.40
N ALA A 65 17.94 39.46 21.12
CA ALA A 65 16.62 38.91 20.87
C ALA A 65 15.74 38.78 22.14
N ASN A 66 16.20 39.28 23.29
CA ASN A 66 15.50 39.27 24.57
C ASN A 66 15.21 37.85 25.12
N SER A 67 15.94 36.83 24.65
CA SER A 67 15.88 35.48 25.20
C SER A 67 16.94 35.32 26.29
N SER A 68 16.55 35.47 27.56
CA SER A 68 17.52 35.42 28.67
C SER A 68 18.02 34.01 28.98
N THR A 69 17.36 32.96 28.51
CA THR A 69 17.58 31.57 28.95
C THR A 69 18.17 30.72 27.84
N ILE A 70 19.35 30.17 28.09
CA ILE A 70 20.10 29.24 27.24
C ILE A 70 20.10 27.88 27.92
N ILE A 71 19.99 26.80 27.16
CA ILE A 71 20.09 25.44 27.70
C ILE A 71 21.22 24.71 27.00
N LEU A 72 22.13 24.19 27.81
CA LEU A 72 23.28 23.41 27.40
C LEU A 72 23.07 21.95 27.80
N GLY A 73 23.43 21.04 26.90
CA GLY A 73 23.36 19.60 27.09
C GLY A 73 22.29 18.93 26.22
N PRO A 74 21.95 17.67 26.52
CA PRO A 74 22.36 16.88 27.69
C PRO A 74 23.86 16.58 27.73
N PHE A 75 24.38 16.34 28.93
CA PHE A 75 25.73 15.81 29.13
C PHE A 75 25.67 14.66 30.13
N ALA A 76 26.48 13.63 29.92
CA ALA A 76 26.66 12.55 30.88
C ALA A 76 27.45 13.06 32.09
N THR A 77 26.91 12.92 33.29
CA THR A 77 27.59 13.26 34.55
C THR A 77 28.45 12.07 35.03
N PRO A 78 29.48 12.29 35.86
CA PRO A 78 30.35 11.20 36.33
C PRO A 78 29.63 10.27 37.32
N GLN A 79 28.46 10.70 37.79
CA GLN A 79 27.57 9.94 38.69
C GLN A 79 26.61 9.03 37.91
N GLY A 80 26.69 9.01 36.57
CA GLY A 80 25.97 8.07 35.71
C GLY A 80 24.62 8.58 35.19
N PHE A 81 24.14 9.76 35.62
CA PHE A 81 22.89 10.35 35.10
C PHE A 81 23.14 11.41 34.03
N LYS A 82 22.13 11.71 33.22
CA LYS A 82 22.19 12.80 32.23
C LYS A 82 21.70 14.10 32.83
N ALA A 83 22.37 15.21 32.53
CA ALA A 83 22.02 16.52 33.05
C ALA A 83 21.90 17.59 31.97
N LEU A 84 20.98 18.53 32.18
CA LEU A 84 20.84 19.76 31.39
C LEU A 84 21.26 20.95 32.24
N SER A 85 22.02 21.88 31.67
CA SER A 85 22.37 23.15 32.33
C SER A 85 21.56 24.29 31.74
N VAL A 86 20.73 24.92 32.58
CA VAL A 86 19.92 26.09 32.24
C VAL A 86 20.68 27.33 32.68
N VAL A 87 21.12 28.13 31.71
CA VAL A 87 21.86 29.38 31.93
C VAL A 87 20.94 30.56 31.65
N ARG A 88 20.63 31.34 32.68
CA ARG A 88 19.87 32.59 32.55
C ARG A 88 20.76 33.80 32.71
N HIS A 89 20.70 34.73 31.78
CA HIS A 89 21.37 36.03 31.89
C HIS A 89 20.54 36.99 32.75
N MET A 90 21.21 37.68 33.67
CA MET A 90 20.65 38.68 34.56
C MET A 90 20.99 40.06 34.01
N VAL A 91 19.97 40.81 33.67
CA VAL A 91 20.09 42.20 33.21
C VAL A 91 19.48 43.07 34.29
N LEU A 92 20.25 44.02 34.83
CA LEU A 92 19.80 44.92 35.89
C LEU A 92 19.71 46.36 35.37
N PRO A 93 18.74 47.16 35.85
CA PRO A 93 18.68 48.58 35.54
C PRO A 93 19.91 49.28 36.10
N VAL A 94 20.41 50.27 35.36
CA VAL A 94 21.58 51.06 35.73
C VAL A 94 21.25 52.56 35.69
N PRO A 95 21.75 53.35 36.66
CA PRO A 95 21.51 54.79 36.70
C PRO A 95 22.25 55.54 35.57
N TYR A 96 23.40 55.03 35.13
CA TYR A 96 24.19 55.55 34.01
C TYR A 96 24.97 54.41 33.34
N LEU A 97 25.39 54.62 32.09
CA LEU A 97 25.97 53.60 31.20
C LEU A 97 27.27 52.97 31.74
N GLU A 98 28.07 53.78 32.42
CA GLU A 98 29.36 53.41 32.99
C GLU A 98 29.25 52.72 34.35
N TYR A 99 28.05 52.67 34.94
CA TYR A 99 27.84 52.03 36.24
C TYR A 99 28.32 50.57 36.19
N ASP A 100 29.17 50.23 37.14
CA ASP A 100 29.86 48.95 37.27
C ASP A 100 29.46 48.21 38.55
N TRP A 101 28.40 48.69 39.21
CA TRP A 101 27.92 48.19 40.50
C TRP A 101 29.00 48.18 41.59
N GLY A 102 30.01 49.05 41.49
CA GLY A 102 31.10 49.20 42.48
C GLY A 102 32.14 48.07 42.44
N CYS A 103 32.23 47.33 41.32
CA CYS A 103 33.03 46.11 41.23
C CYS A 103 34.39 46.29 40.54
N GLY A 104 34.65 47.45 39.92
CA GLY A 104 35.90 47.74 39.21
C GLY A 104 36.17 46.83 38.01
N ARG A 105 35.20 46.01 37.59
CA ARG A 105 35.36 44.99 36.55
C ARG A 105 34.12 44.93 35.67
N GLN A 106 34.28 45.19 34.38
CA GLN A 106 33.25 44.96 33.37
C GLN A 106 33.43 43.57 32.78
N LEU A 107 32.34 42.89 32.41
CA LEU A 107 32.43 41.60 31.70
C LEU A 107 33.26 41.76 30.42
N SER A 108 34.10 40.77 30.16
CA SER A 108 35.08 40.72 29.08
C SER A 108 34.48 41.20 27.75
N ASN A 109 35.01 42.34 27.27
CA ASN A 109 34.72 42.89 25.94
C ASN A 109 33.28 43.41 25.73
N CYS A 110 32.63 43.87 26.81
CA CYS A 110 31.40 44.69 26.75
C CYS A 110 31.70 46.20 26.98
N SER A 111 32.96 46.62 26.90
CA SER A 111 33.41 47.99 27.15
C SER A 111 33.27 48.85 25.90
N GLY A 112 32.47 49.92 25.98
CA GLY A 112 32.24 50.89 24.91
C GLY A 112 30.76 51.31 24.83
N GLU A 113 30.49 52.53 24.35
CA GLU A 113 29.11 53.07 24.22
C GLU A 113 28.20 52.20 23.33
N GLU A 114 28.77 51.38 22.44
CA GLU A 114 28.08 50.46 21.51
C GLU A 114 28.21 48.98 21.88
N GLY A 115 28.60 48.66 23.12
CA GLY A 115 28.78 47.27 23.56
C GLY A 115 27.48 46.45 23.47
N PRO A 116 27.50 45.20 22.96
CA PRO A 116 26.31 44.39 22.72
C PRO A 116 25.63 43.87 24.00
N CYS A 117 26.15 44.24 25.18
CA CYS A 117 25.67 43.86 26.51
C CYS A 117 24.84 44.98 27.19
N LEU A 118 24.55 46.05 26.45
CA LEU A 118 23.81 47.22 26.90
C LEU A 118 22.42 47.31 26.23
N PHE A 119 21.38 47.46 27.04
CA PHE A 119 20.00 47.57 26.60
C PHE A 119 19.48 49.01 26.75
N ARG A 120 19.79 49.87 25.78
CA ARG A 120 19.47 51.32 25.82
C ARG A 120 17.97 51.60 26.02
N GLN A 121 17.09 50.86 25.34
CA GLN A 121 15.64 51.02 25.47
C GLN A 121 15.11 50.76 26.89
N ARG A 122 15.86 50.03 27.73
CA ARG A 122 15.47 49.64 29.08
C ARG A 122 16.28 50.32 30.18
N GLY A 123 17.29 51.12 29.82
CA GLY A 123 18.24 51.65 30.80
C GLY A 123 18.91 50.54 31.62
N ALA A 124 19.19 49.40 31.00
CA ALA A 124 19.65 48.20 31.70
C ALA A 124 20.92 47.63 31.07
N LYS A 125 21.74 47.01 31.90
CA LYS A 125 23.04 46.43 31.49
C LYS A 125 23.10 45.00 31.97
N LEU A 126 23.77 44.14 31.20
CA LEU A 126 24.06 42.78 31.62
C LEU A 126 24.83 42.83 32.94
N TRP A 127 24.14 42.48 34.03
CA TRP A 127 24.80 42.27 35.30
C TRP A 127 25.50 40.93 35.19
N GLY A 128 24.77 39.85 34.91
CA GLY A 128 25.31 38.53 35.14
C GLY A 128 24.75 37.35 34.39
N ARG A 129 25.13 36.16 34.84
CA ARG A 129 24.42 34.92 34.52
C ARG A 129 24.06 34.20 35.80
N VAL A 130 23.11 33.26 35.75
CA VAL A 130 22.83 32.21 36.72
C VAL A 130 22.67 30.91 35.95
N SER A 131 23.54 29.94 36.21
CA SER A 131 23.38 28.57 35.69
C SER A 131 22.80 27.66 36.76
N SER A 132 21.85 26.80 36.37
CA SER A 132 21.29 25.73 37.19
C SER A 132 21.23 24.43 36.43
N THR A 133 21.57 23.33 37.10
CA THR A 133 21.59 22.01 36.49
C THR A 133 20.31 21.25 36.83
N ILE A 134 19.77 20.51 35.88
CA ILE A 134 18.55 19.72 36.05
C ILE A 134 18.87 18.28 35.65
N SER A 135 18.54 17.33 36.54
CA SER A 135 18.66 15.91 36.22
C SER A 135 17.59 15.53 35.20
N LEU A 136 18.02 14.91 34.10
CA LEU A 136 17.15 14.49 33.01
C LEU A 136 16.42 13.19 33.33
N ASP A 137 17.02 12.31 34.14
CA ASP A 137 16.41 11.04 34.56
C ASP A 137 15.11 11.29 35.34
N ASN A 138 15.09 12.34 36.16
CA ASN A 138 13.90 12.80 36.87
C ASN A 138 12.81 13.33 35.93
N LEU A 139 13.20 13.98 34.84
CA LEU A 139 12.27 14.45 33.82
C LEU A 139 11.71 13.27 33.02
N GLN A 140 12.51 12.25 32.73
CA GLN A 140 12.06 11.03 32.06
C GLN A 140 10.96 10.31 32.84
N ALA A 141 11.12 10.19 34.17
CA ALA A 141 10.09 9.66 35.06
C ALA A 141 8.80 10.52 35.01
N ALA A 142 8.93 11.86 34.97
CA ALA A 142 7.78 12.75 34.87
C ALA A 142 7.08 12.70 33.49
N PHE A 143 7.80 12.36 32.42
CA PHE A 143 7.21 12.19 31.08
C PHE A 143 6.43 10.88 30.91
N GLY A 144 6.44 9.98 31.91
CA GLY A 144 5.70 8.73 31.85
C GLY A 144 6.15 7.80 30.72
N LEU A 145 7.43 7.87 30.34
CA LEU A 145 7.99 7.04 29.27
C LEU A 145 7.90 5.53 29.59
N ASP A 146 7.79 5.17 30.87
CA ASP A 146 7.59 3.80 31.32
C ASP A 146 6.28 3.20 30.76
N ALA A 147 5.22 4.01 30.63
CA ALA A 147 3.95 3.55 30.04
C ALA A 147 4.08 3.24 28.54
N LEU A 148 5.03 3.87 27.84
CA LEU A 148 5.32 3.57 26.44
C LEU A 148 6.15 2.30 26.32
N ALA A 149 7.01 2.00 27.29
CA ALA A 149 7.91 0.84 27.25
C ALA A 149 7.17 -0.50 27.16
N ASP A 150 5.94 -0.58 27.71
CA ASP A 150 5.13 -1.81 27.70
C ASP A 150 4.56 -2.17 26.33
N THR A 151 4.29 -1.17 25.48
CA THR A 151 3.52 -1.36 24.23
C THR A 151 4.25 -0.90 22.98
N TYR A 152 5.23 -0.02 23.13
CA TYR A 152 5.96 0.60 22.03
C TYR A 152 7.47 0.55 22.24
N ARG A 153 8.19 0.34 21.14
CA ARG A 153 9.60 0.72 21.03
C ARG A 153 9.65 2.23 20.85
N PHE A 154 10.43 2.91 21.68
CA PHE A 154 10.59 4.35 21.57
C PHE A 154 12.04 4.78 21.61
N LYS A 155 12.30 5.96 21.06
CA LYS A 155 13.59 6.64 21.10
C LYS A 155 13.33 8.13 21.21
N LEU A 156 13.69 8.70 22.35
CA LEU A 156 13.68 10.14 22.60
C LEU A 156 15.06 10.69 22.35
N SER A 157 15.18 11.63 21.42
CA SER A 157 16.44 12.28 21.08
C SER A 157 16.28 13.79 21.03
N GLN A 158 17.33 14.51 21.38
CA GLN A 158 17.43 15.93 21.13
C GLN A 158 18.01 16.17 19.74
N LEU A 159 17.37 17.04 18.98
CA LEU A 159 17.89 17.49 17.70
C LEU A 159 19.08 18.43 17.93
N ALA A 160 20.08 18.34 17.06
CA ALA A 160 21.26 19.20 17.14
C ALA A 160 20.85 20.69 17.12
N THR A 161 21.40 21.47 18.04
CA THR A 161 21.31 22.93 18.04
C THR A 161 22.70 23.51 17.90
N ALA A 162 22.78 24.84 17.79
CA ALA A 162 24.07 25.52 17.69
C ALA A 162 24.96 25.30 18.94
N PHE A 163 24.36 24.97 20.08
CA PHE A 163 25.05 24.76 21.35
C PHE A 163 25.17 23.30 21.76
N ASN A 164 24.30 22.43 21.24
CA ASN A 164 24.16 21.05 21.71
C ASN A 164 24.26 20.05 20.56
N PRO A 165 25.14 19.04 20.67
CA PRO A 165 25.16 17.92 19.73
C PRO A 165 23.86 17.10 19.84
N PRO A 166 23.51 16.32 18.80
CA PRO A 166 22.37 15.42 18.87
C PRO A 166 22.68 14.28 19.85
N GLU A 167 21.81 14.09 20.84
CA GLU A 167 21.99 13.05 21.86
C GLU A 167 20.69 12.30 22.12
N VAL A 168 20.81 10.98 22.32
CA VAL A 168 19.69 10.11 22.68
C VAL A 168 19.54 10.12 24.18
N ILE A 169 18.33 10.37 24.65
CA ILE A 169 18.04 10.68 26.04
C ILE A 169 17.47 9.47 26.74
N ALA A 170 16.44 8.89 26.13
CA ALA A 170 15.84 7.62 26.52
C ALA A 170 15.59 6.78 25.26
N ALA A 171 15.78 5.48 25.36
CA ALA A 171 15.47 4.54 24.30
C ALA A 171 15.07 3.19 24.89
N SER A 172 14.20 2.47 24.18
CA SER A 172 13.93 1.06 24.43
C SER A 172 15.15 0.19 24.08
N ASP A 173 15.22 -1.03 24.63
CA ASP A 173 16.30 -2.01 24.39
C ASP A 173 16.54 -2.26 22.89
N GLN A 174 15.47 -2.24 22.10
CA GLN A 174 15.54 -2.33 20.65
C GLN A 174 15.13 -1.00 20.01
N PRO A 175 15.97 -0.42 19.13
CA PRO A 175 15.61 0.79 18.42
C PRO A 175 14.45 0.53 17.44
N PRO A 176 13.56 1.52 17.22
CA PRO A 176 12.47 1.37 16.25
C PRO A 176 13.00 1.32 14.81
N LEU A 177 12.43 0.45 13.99
CA LEU A 177 12.80 0.22 12.59
C LEU A 177 12.06 1.19 11.65
N LEU A 178 10.74 1.31 11.81
CA LEU A 178 9.89 2.24 11.07
C LEU A 178 9.20 3.20 12.05
N PRO A 179 9.93 4.15 12.64
CA PRO A 179 9.36 5.04 13.63
C PRO A 179 8.45 6.09 13.01
N VAL A 180 7.36 6.40 13.70
CA VAL A 180 6.69 7.69 13.55
C VAL A 180 7.36 8.66 14.50
N ALA A 181 7.80 9.80 13.97
CA ALA A 181 8.52 10.82 14.71
C ALA A 181 7.61 12.03 14.97
N ILE A 182 7.56 12.49 16.21
CA ILE A 182 6.97 13.78 16.57
C ILE A 182 8.06 14.71 17.10
N SER A 183 8.05 15.96 16.65
CA SER A 183 8.93 17.00 17.17
C SER A 183 8.22 17.84 18.21
N ILE A 184 8.75 17.88 19.42
CA ILE A 184 8.26 18.71 20.52
C ILE A 184 9.25 19.86 20.70
N SER A 185 8.77 21.09 20.66
CA SER A 185 9.59 22.26 20.99
C SER A 185 9.32 22.70 22.42
N SER A 186 10.26 22.45 23.32
CA SER A 186 10.16 22.89 24.71
C SER A 186 11.52 23.35 25.19
N LEU A 187 11.52 24.37 26.06
CA LEU A 187 12.74 24.91 26.68
C LEU A 187 13.81 25.36 25.66
N ASN A 188 13.40 25.97 24.53
CA ASN A 188 14.27 26.35 23.41
C ASN A 188 15.03 25.18 22.74
N LEU A 189 14.62 23.94 23.01
CA LEU A 189 15.16 22.73 22.40
C LEU A 189 14.09 22.05 21.55
N ARG A 190 14.54 21.38 20.48
CA ARG A 190 13.69 20.51 19.66
C ARG A 190 13.97 19.06 20.02
N TRP A 191 12.96 18.44 20.59
CA TRP A 191 12.94 17.05 20.98
C TRP A 191 12.28 16.24 19.89
N VAL A 192 12.82 15.10 19.55
CA VAL A 192 12.24 14.17 18.59
C VAL A 192 11.96 12.87 19.31
N LEU A 193 10.67 12.58 19.49
CA LEU A 193 10.21 11.30 20.01
C LEU A 193 9.81 10.42 18.84
N GLN A 194 10.52 9.30 18.70
CA GLN A 194 10.27 8.25 17.73
C GLN A 194 9.57 7.09 18.43
N VAL A 195 8.46 6.62 17.88
CA VAL A 195 7.67 5.53 18.47
C VAL A 195 7.31 4.51 17.38
N GLU A 196 7.35 3.23 17.72
CA GLU A 196 6.90 2.11 16.89
C GLU A 196 6.23 1.06 17.80
N PRO A 197 5.01 0.59 17.49
CA PRO A 197 4.38 -0.48 18.27
C PRO A 197 5.15 -1.80 18.10
N PHE A 198 5.20 -2.64 19.16
CA PHE A 198 5.86 -3.95 19.06
C PHE A 198 5.26 -4.85 17.97
N ALA A 199 3.95 -4.74 17.73
CA ALA A 199 3.22 -5.47 16.70
C ALA A 199 3.42 -4.92 15.27
N GLY A 200 4.12 -3.79 15.12
CA GLY A 200 4.25 -3.07 13.85
C GLY A 200 2.98 -2.28 13.47
N TRP A 201 3.09 -1.49 12.41
CA TRP A 201 2.00 -0.63 11.91
C TRP A 201 0.96 -1.37 11.07
N GLU A 202 1.30 -2.59 10.63
CA GLU A 202 0.40 -3.36 9.79
C GLU A 202 -0.60 -4.14 10.65
N PRO A 203 -1.91 -3.96 10.42
CA PRO A 203 -2.90 -4.70 11.18
C PRO A 203 -2.88 -6.18 10.77
N ALA A 204 -3.07 -7.07 11.73
CA ALA A 204 -3.04 -8.52 11.52
C ALA A 204 -4.04 -9.03 10.44
N TRP A 205 -5.13 -8.28 10.21
CA TRP A 205 -6.14 -8.64 9.21
C TRP A 205 -5.76 -8.27 7.76
N ARG A 206 -4.74 -7.44 7.54
CA ARG A 206 -4.38 -6.97 6.19
C ARG A 206 -3.96 -8.12 5.28
N ALA A 207 -3.03 -8.96 5.73
CA ALA A 207 -2.52 -10.09 4.96
C ALA A 207 -3.63 -11.09 4.55
N PRO A 208 -4.50 -11.58 5.47
CA PRO A 208 -5.59 -12.48 5.07
C PRO A 208 -6.62 -11.80 4.16
N CYS A 209 -6.92 -10.51 4.35
CA CYS A 209 -7.82 -9.79 3.44
C CYS A 209 -7.25 -9.69 2.01
N VAL A 210 -5.96 -9.37 1.86
CA VAL A 210 -5.32 -9.33 0.54
C VAL A 210 -5.35 -10.71 -0.13
N ALA A 211 -5.04 -11.77 0.61
CA ALA A 211 -5.12 -13.14 0.11
C ALA A 211 -6.55 -13.50 -0.34
N ALA A 212 -7.58 -13.13 0.43
CA ALA A 212 -8.97 -13.38 0.08
C ALA A 212 -9.39 -12.66 -1.21
N VAL A 213 -8.97 -11.41 -1.40
CA VAL A 213 -9.25 -10.66 -2.64
C VAL A 213 -8.58 -11.30 -3.84
N LEU A 214 -7.33 -11.74 -3.71
CA LEU A 214 -6.62 -12.44 -4.80
C LEU A 214 -7.33 -13.75 -5.17
N LEU A 215 -7.71 -14.56 -4.18
CA LEU A 215 -8.43 -15.81 -4.41
C LEU A 215 -9.81 -15.57 -5.06
N ALA A 216 -10.55 -14.56 -4.59
CA ALA A 216 -11.84 -14.21 -5.17
C ALA A 216 -11.70 -13.75 -6.63
N SER A 217 -10.68 -12.91 -6.93
CA SER A 217 -10.42 -12.45 -8.29
C SER A 217 -10.05 -13.60 -9.23
N ALA A 218 -9.24 -14.55 -8.76
CA ALA A 218 -8.88 -15.74 -9.52
C ALA A 218 -10.11 -16.63 -9.77
N ALA A 219 -10.96 -16.84 -8.75
CA ALA A 219 -12.18 -17.63 -8.87
C ALA A 219 -13.17 -17.02 -9.89
N VAL A 220 -13.37 -15.70 -9.85
CA VAL A 220 -14.22 -15.00 -10.83
C VAL A 220 -13.65 -15.13 -12.25
N SER A 221 -12.34 -14.98 -12.43
CA SER A 221 -11.70 -15.15 -13.74
C SER A 221 -11.88 -16.57 -14.29
N LEU A 222 -11.70 -17.59 -13.45
CA LEU A 222 -11.89 -18.99 -13.80
C LEU A 222 -13.35 -19.29 -14.17
N LEU A 223 -14.30 -18.71 -13.43
CA LEU A 223 -15.73 -18.88 -13.69
C LEU A 223 -16.14 -18.23 -15.03
N VAL A 224 -15.63 -17.03 -15.33
CA VAL A 224 -15.87 -16.37 -16.62
C VAL A 224 -15.29 -17.20 -17.76
N LEU A 225 -14.06 -17.71 -17.61
CA LEU A 225 -13.44 -18.58 -18.62
C LEU A 225 -14.28 -19.84 -18.86
N TRP A 226 -14.74 -20.49 -17.79
CA TRP A 226 -15.59 -21.68 -17.87
C TRP A 226 -16.92 -21.38 -18.59
N LEU A 227 -17.56 -20.25 -18.28
CA LEU A 227 -18.78 -19.81 -18.95
C LEU A 227 -18.59 -19.58 -20.46
N LEU A 228 -17.48 -18.95 -20.85
CA LEU A 228 -17.17 -18.72 -22.27
C LEU A 228 -16.96 -20.03 -23.03
N VAL A 229 -16.19 -20.96 -22.46
CA VAL A 229 -15.97 -22.29 -23.06
C VAL A 229 -17.27 -23.09 -23.14
N SER A 230 -18.07 -23.08 -22.07
CA SER A 230 -19.36 -23.78 -22.05
C SER A 230 -20.31 -23.22 -23.11
N ARG A 231 -20.37 -21.90 -23.26
CA ARG A 231 -21.18 -21.24 -24.29
C ARG A 231 -20.77 -21.64 -25.70
N GLU A 232 -19.47 -21.63 -26.00
CA GLU A 232 -18.98 -21.99 -27.34
C GLU A 232 -19.32 -23.45 -27.69
N ARG A 233 -19.23 -24.37 -26.73
CA ARG A 233 -19.64 -25.78 -26.93
C ARG A 233 -21.15 -25.90 -27.21
N HIS A 234 -21.99 -25.16 -26.48
CA HIS A 234 -23.43 -25.15 -26.74
C HIS A 234 -23.74 -24.60 -28.13
N ASP A 235 -23.09 -23.50 -28.54
CA ASP A 235 -23.29 -22.89 -29.86
C ASP A 235 -22.86 -23.84 -30.99
N MET A 236 -21.77 -24.60 -30.81
CA MET A 236 -21.34 -25.64 -31.76
C MET A 236 -22.37 -26.76 -31.89
N LEU A 237 -22.86 -27.30 -30.77
CA LEU A 237 -23.88 -28.36 -30.77
C LEU A 237 -25.21 -27.89 -31.39
N LEU A 238 -25.60 -26.64 -31.11
CA LEU A 238 -26.80 -26.05 -31.69
C LEU A 238 -26.65 -25.94 -33.21
N CYS A 239 -25.48 -25.50 -33.69
CA CYS A 239 -25.17 -25.39 -35.13
C CYS A 239 -25.06 -26.75 -35.84
N SER A 240 -24.75 -27.84 -35.13
CA SER A 240 -24.78 -29.19 -35.72
C SER A 240 -26.20 -29.76 -35.86
N MET A 241 -27.14 -29.30 -35.03
CA MET A 241 -28.52 -29.79 -35.03
C MET A 241 -29.44 -28.96 -35.94
N LEU A 242 -29.21 -27.65 -36.04
CA LEU A 242 -30.10 -26.73 -36.75
C LEU A 242 -29.32 -25.80 -37.69
N PRO A 243 -29.93 -25.36 -38.81
CA PRO A 243 -29.31 -24.37 -39.68
C PRO A 243 -29.13 -23.02 -38.98
N LYS A 244 -28.03 -22.33 -39.30
CA LYS A 244 -27.71 -20.98 -38.77
C LYS A 244 -28.84 -19.96 -38.94
N ARG A 245 -29.65 -20.08 -40.00
CA ARG A 245 -30.80 -19.21 -40.27
C ARG A 245 -31.89 -19.38 -39.21
N VAL A 246 -32.26 -20.63 -38.92
CA VAL A 246 -33.26 -21.00 -37.91
C VAL A 246 -32.78 -20.59 -36.52
N ILE A 247 -31.49 -20.82 -36.21
CA ILE A 247 -30.86 -20.42 -34.94
C ILE A 247 -30.98 -18.90 -34.70
N LYS A 248 -30.68 -18.07 -35.71
CA LYS A 248 -30.82 -16.61 -35.59
C LYS A 248 -32.25 -16.17 -35.32
N GLN A 249 -33.22 -16.84 -35.95
CA GLN A 249 -34.64 -16.53 -35.74
C GLN A 249 -35.13 -17.00 -34.36
N LEU A 250 -34.69 -18.17 -33.90
CA LEU A 250 -34.97 -18.67 -32.54
C LEU A 250 -34.36 -17.76 -31.47
N HIS A 251 -33.12 -17.29 -31.63
CA HIS A 251 -32.52 -16.29 -30.73
C HIS A 251 -33.28 -14.97 -30.68
N SER A 252 -34.00 -14.61 -31.76
CA SER A 252 -34.86 -13.42 -31.80
C SER A 252 -36.24 -13.64 -31.16
N GLY A 253 -36.50 -14.83 -30.60
CA GLY A 253 -37.76 -15.18 -29.94
C GLY A 253 -38.94 -15.38 -30.88
N ARG A 254 -38.69 -15.58 -32.19
CA ARG A 254 -39.74 -15.77 -33.19
C ARG A 254 -40.01 -17.26 -33.38
N ASN A 255 -41.28 -17.65 -33.46
CA ASN A 255 -41.65 -18.99 -33.90
C ASN A 255 -41.28 -19.16 -35.38
N VAL A 256 -40.44 -20.15 -35.67
CA VAL A 256 -39.93 -20.39 -37.01
C VAL A 256 -40.87 -21.35 -37.73
N VAL A 257 -41.70 -20.81 -38.61
CA VAL A 257 -42.38 -21.57 -39.67
C VAL A 257 -41.79 -21.07 -40.98
N GLU A 258 -40.82 -21.79 -41.54
CA GLU A 258 -40.23 -21.41 -42.82
C GLU A 258 -41.16 -21.88 -43.95
N ASN A 259 -41.83 -20.93 -44.60
CA ASN A 259 -42.49 -21.17 -45.88
C ASN A 259 -41.46 -21.01 -46.99
N PHE A 260 -41.24 -22.07 -47.78
CA PHE A 260 -40.43 -22.05 -48.99
C PHE A 260 -41.35 -21.85 -50.20
N PRO A 261 -41.49 -20.63 -50.74
CA PRO A 261 -42.35 -20.37 -51.90
C PRO A 261 -41.78 -20.92 -53.22
N ALA A 262 -40.56 -21.43 -53.19
CA ALA A 262 -39.84 -21.90 -54.37
C ALA A 262 -39.65 -23.42 -54.33
N PRO A 263 -39.56 -24.07 -55.50
CA PRO A 263 -39.40 -25.52 -55.57
C PRO A 263 -38.06 -25.96 -54.99
N VAL A 264 -38.12 -27.02 -54.18
CA VAL A 264 -36.97 -27.64 -53.50
C VAL A 264 -36.78 -29.04 -54.09
N THR A 265 -35.53 -29.49 -54.25
CA THR A 265 -35.24 -30.86 -54.69
C THR A 265 -34.97 -31.74 -53.48
N VAL A 266 -35.63 -32.90 -53.40
CA VAL A 266 -35.48 -33.86 -52.31
C VAL A 266 -34.90 -35.18 -52.84
N LEU A 267 -33.89 -35.69 -52.15
CA LEU A 267 -33.30 -37.00 -52.37
C LEU A 267 -33.82 -37.97 -51.31
N PHE A 268 -34.43 -39.06 -51.77
CA PHE A 268 -34.70 -40.23 -50.94
C PHE A 268 -33.76 -41.35 -51.35
N SER A 269 -33.06 -41.91 -50.37
CA SER A 269 -32.13 -43.00 -50.58
C SER A 269 -32.46 -44.11 -49.61
N ASP A 270 -32.67 -45.32 -50.11
CA ASP A 270 -33.00 -46.50 -49.31
C ASP A 270 -32.01 -47.63 -49.57
N ILE A 271 -31.76 -48.44 -48.54
CA ILE A 271 -30.86 -49.59 -48.60
C ILE A 271 -31.65 -50.80 -49.11
N VAL A 272 -31.29 -51.30 -50.29
CA VAL A 272 -31.95 -52.49 -50.85
C VAL A 272 -31.67 -53.70 -49.96
N SER A 273 -32.71 -54.45 -49.63
CA SER A 273 -32.64 -55.66 -48.78
C SER A 273 -32.12 -55.43 -47.36
N TYR A 274 -32.30 -54.23 -46.78
CA TYR A 274 -31.91 -53.94 -45.40
C TYR A 274 -32.43 -54.96 -44.39
N CYS A 275 -33.72 -55.35 -44.47
CA CYS A 275 -34.32 -56.34 -43.56
C CYS A 275 -33.60 -57.70 -43.59
N GLU A 276 -33.15 -58.15 -44.77
CA GLU A 276 -32.43 -59.43 -44.92
C GLU A 276 -31.04 -59.35 -44.29
N VAL A 277 -30.32 -58.24 -44.53
CA VAL A 277 -28.99 -57.98 -43.97
C VAL A 277 -29.06 -57.83 -42.45
N ALA A 278 -30.04 -57.07 -41.96
CA ALA A 278 -30.25 -56.86 -40.54
C ALA A 278 -30.61 -58.15 -39.79
N SER A 279 -31.31 -59.09 -40.45
CA SER A 279 -31.67 -60.39 -39.86
C SER A 279 -30.46 -61.32 -39.63
N GLN A 280 -29.36 -61.10 -40.35
CA GLN A 280 -28.15 -61.93 -40.29
C GLN A 280 -27.05 -61.35 -39.39
N LEU A 281 -27.20 -60.09 -38.97
CA LEU A 281 -26.22 -59.36 -38.16
C LEU A 281 -26.69 -59.23 -36.71
N THR A 282 -25.74 -59.06 -35.80
CA THR A 282 -26.07 -58.68 -34.42
C THR A 282 -26.51 -57.21 -34.36
N PRO A 283 -27.35 -56.81 -33.38
CA PRO A 283 -27.80 -55.43 -33.27
C PRO A 283 -26.67 -54.39 -33.23
N LEU A 284 -25.55 -54.71 -32.57
CA LEU A 284 -24.37 -53.82 -32.52
C LEU A 284 -23.75 -53.64 -33.92
N GLN A 285 -23.59 -54.73 -34.68
CA GLN A 285 -23.04 -54.70 -36.03
C GLN A 285 -23.95 -53.97 -37.03
N VAL A 286 -25.27 -54.04 -36.85
CA VAL A 286 -26.23 -53.27 -37.67
C VAL A 286 -26.04 -51.76 -37.43
N VAL A 287 -25.88 -51.36 -36.17
CA VAL A 287 -25.65 -49.95 -35.81
C VAL A 287 -24.31 -49.44 -36.35
N GLU A 288 -23.25 -50.24 -36.23
CA GLU A 288 -21.93 -49.90 -36.81
C GLU A 288 -22.00 -49.72 -38.34
N LEU A 289 -22.65 -50.66 -39.03
CA LEU A 289 -22.84 -50.58 -40.48
C LEU A 289 -23.59 -49.31 -40.91
N LEU A 290 -24.69 -48.99 -40.23
CA LEU A 290 -25.47 -47.78 -40.50
C LEU A 290 -24.67 -46.51 -40.19
N ASN A 291 -23.93 -46.49 -39.09
CA ASN A 291 -23.10 -45.35 -38.72
C ASN A 291 -22.02 -45.07 -39.76
N ASP A 292 -21.34 -46.10 -40.26
CA ASP A 292 -20.32 -45.96 -41.30
C ASP A 292 -20.93 -45.45 -42.61
N LEU A 293 -22.09 -46.00 -43.00
CA LEU A 293 -22.81 -45.56 -44.19
C LEU A 293 -23.25 -44.09 -44.09
N TYR A 294 -23.86 -43.71 -42.97
CA TYR A 294 -24.33 -42.35 -42.74
C TYR A 294 -23.18 -41.36 -42.60
N THR A 295 -22.03 -41.76 -42.06
CA THR A 295 -20.82 -40.91 -42.04
C THR A 295 -20.36 -40.57 -43.46
N VAL A 296 -20.41 -41.54 -44.39
CA VAL A 296 -20.10 -41.30 -45.80
C VAL A 296 -21.14 -40.37 -46.45
N PHE A 297 -22.44 -40.60 -46.23
CA PHE A 297 -23.47 -39.70 -46.75
C PHE A 297 -23.37 -38.29 -46.20
N ASP A 298 -23.08 -38.14 -44.91
CA ASP A 298 -22.87 -36.85 -44.28
C ASP A 298 -21.69 -36.12 -44.94
N SER A 299 -20.59 -36.82 -45.25
CA SER A 299 -19.47 -36.23 -46.01
C SER A 299 -19.88 -35.78 -47.43
N LEU A 300 -20.74 -36.55 -48.11
CA LEU A 300 -21.23 -36.23 -49.45
C LEU A 300 -22.19 -35.03 -49.43
N THR A 301 -23.05 -34.90 -48.41
CA THR A 301 -23.91 -33.73 -48.23
C THR A 301 -23.11 -32.45 -48.08
N VAL A 302 -22.04 -32.48 -47.25
CA VAL A 302 -21.14 -31.34 -47.07
C VAL A 302 -20.42 -31.00 -48.37
N THR A 303 -19.93 -32.01 -49.10
CA THR A 303 -19.16 -31.82 -50.35
C THR A 303 -20.01 -31.21 -51.46
N HIS A 304 -21.27 -31.63 -51.58
CA HIS A 304 -22.20 -31.16 -52.63
C HIS A 304 -23.08 -29.99 -52.18
N GLY A 305 -22.93 -29.51 -50.94
CA GLY A 305 -23.72 -28.41 -50.39
C GLY A 305 -25.22 -28.72 -50.25
N CYS A 306 -25.56 -29.99 -50.01
CA CYS A 306 -26.93 -30.44 -49.73
C CYS A 306 -27.20 -30.37 -48.21
N TYR A 307 -28.46 -30.16 -47.83
CA TYR A 307 -28.91 -30.15 -46.45
C TYR A 307 -29.48 -31.53 -46.05
N LYS A 308 -28.91 -32.15 -45.01
CA LYS A 308 -29.46 -33.36 -44.38
C LYS A 308 -30.70 -32.98 -43.57
N VAL A 309 -31.82 -33.65 -43.85
CA VAL A 309 -33.07 -33.40 -43.11
C VAL A 309 -33.12 -34.31 -41.89
N GLU A 310 -33.49 -35.57 -42.10
CA GLU A 310 -33.51 -36.61 -41.08
C GLU A 310 -33.34 -37.98 -41.75
N THR A 311 -33.12 -39.01 -40.95
CA THR A 311 -33.14 -40.41 -41.39
C THR A 311 -34.42 -41.07 -40.89
N ILE A 312 -35.10 -41.82 -41.74
CA ILE A 312 -36.29 -42.59 -41.38
C ILE A 312 -35.92 -44.07 -41.49
N GLY A 313 -35.45 -44.67 -40.40
CA GLY A 313 -34.95 -46.05 -40.41
C GLY A 313 -33.65 -46.19 -41.21
N ASP A 314 -33.71 -46.98 -42.28
CA ASP A 314 -32.68 -47.22 -43.31
C ASP A 314 -32.71 -46.19 -44.45
N CYS A 315 -33.72 -45.33 -44.48
CA CYS A 315 -33.85 -44.27 -45.47
C CYS A 315 -33.11 -43.00 -45.05
N PHE A 316 -32.29 -42.48 -45.97
CA PHE A 316 -31.57 -41.22 -45.83
C PHE A 316 -32.26 -40.13 -46.68
N VAL A 317 -32.56 -38.99 -46.05
CA VAL A 317 -33.24 -37.86 -46.70
C VAL A 317 -32.34 -36.62 -46.72
N ALA A 318 -32.08 -36.11 -47.93
CA ALA A 318 -31.36 -34.85 -48.13
C ALA A 318 -32.12 -33.94 -49.10
N THR A 319 -31.85 -32.64 -49.01
CA THR A 319 -32.52 -31.61 -49.82
C THR A 319 -31.53 -30.57 -50.34
N ALA A 320 -31.86 -29.96 -51.47
CA ALA A 320 -31.19 -28.76 -51.96
C ALA A 320 -32.22 -27.71 -52.39
N GLY A 321 -31.88 -26.42 -52.19
CA GLY A 321 -32.82 -25.30 -52.30
C GLY A 321 -33.53 -24.94 -50.98
N CYS A 322 -33.18 -25.62 -49.89
CA CYS A 322 -33.60 -25.36 -48.51
C CYS A 322 -32.39 -25.56 -47.57
N PRO A 323 -32.16 -24.72 -46.54
CA PRO A 323 -32.98 -23.58 -46.07
C PRO A 323 -32.71 -22.26 -46.81
N TYR A 324 -31.78 -22.25 -47.76
CA TYR A 324 -31.48 -21.09 -48.60
C TYR A 324 -32.08 -21.27 -49.98
N HIS A 325 -32.78 -20.25 -50.45
CA HIS A 325 -33.36 -20.25 -51.79
C HIS A 325 -32.25 -20.31 -52.84
N GLU A 326 -32.38 -21.22 -53.78
CA GLU A 326 -31.48 -21.40 -54.91
C GLU A 326 -32.30 -21.61 -56.18
N ASP A 327 -31.68 -21.39 -57.33
CA ASP A 327 -32.23 -21.79 -58.61
C ASP A 327 -32.55 -23.32 -58.62
N PRO A 328 -33.77 -23.72 -59.03
CA PRO A 328 -34.20 -25.13 -58.97
C PRO A 328 -33.34 -26.07 -59.80
N VAL A 329 -32.81 -25.61 -60.94
CA VAL A 329 -31.94 -26.42 -61.80
C VAL A 329 -30.62 -26.67 -61.10
N SER A 330 -30.03 -25.64 -60.50
CA SER A 330 -28.80 -25.74 -59.72
C SER A 330 -28.95 -26.66 -58.50
N ALA A 331 -30.06 -26.54 -57.78
CA ALA A 331 -30.39 -27.43 -56.66
C ALA A 331 -30.50 -28.89 -57.10
N ALA A 332 -31.18 -29.15 -58.22
CA ALA A 332 -31.32 -30.49 -58.79
C ALA A 332 -29.97 -31.07 -59.24
N VAL A 333 -29.07 -30.25 -59.81
CA VAL A 333 -27.72 -30.67 -60.19
C VAL A 333 -26.89 -31.08 -58.97
N ARG A 334 -26.98 -30.36 -57.84
CA ARG A 334 -26.25 -30.73 -56.62
C ARG A 334 -26.77 -32.03 -56.01
N VAL A 335 -28.09 -32.22 -55.97
CA VAL A 335 -28.70 -33.48 -55.52
C VAL A 335 -28.34 -34.63 -56.45
N ALA A 336 -28.38 -34.42 -57.76
CA ALA A 336 -27.95 -35.42 -58.73
C ALA A 336 -26.45 -35.75 -58.59
N GLY A 337 -25.60 -34.74 -58.35
CA GLY A 337 -24.18 -34.92 -58.07
C GLY A 337 -23.95 -35.72 -56.79
N MET A 338 -24.70 -35.42 -55.72
CA MET A 338 -24.67 -36.19 -54.48
C MET A 338 -25.10 -37.65 -54.70
N ALA A 339 -26.17 -37.89 -55.46
CA ALA A 339 -26.66 -39.23 -55.79
C ALA A 339 -25.70 -40.01 -56.70
N GLN A 340 -24.96 -39.32 -57.57
CA GLN A 340 -23.93 -39.89 -58.45
C GLN A 340 -22.56 -40.02 -57.77
N GLY A 341 -22.37 -39.38 -56.61
CA GLY A 341 -21.14 -39.40 -55.83
C GLY A 341 -20.70 -40.85 -55.59
N ARG A 342 -19.67 -41.28 -56.31
CA ARG A 342 -19.18 -42.66 -56.25
C ARG A 342 -18.72 -43.00 -54.83
N TYR A 343 -19.35 -44.01 -54.25
CA TYR A 343 -18.79 -44.83 -53.19
C TYR A 343 -17.43 -45.39 -53.63
N CYS A 344 -16.33 -44.80 -53.18
CA CYS A 344 -14.99 -45.33 -53.46
C CYS A 344 -14.54 -46.42 -52.45
N GLY A 345 -15.46 -47.14 -51.77
CA GLY A 345 -15.01 -48.10 -50.75
C GLY A 345 -15.99 -49.12 -50.16
N GLY A 346 -17.15 -49.44 -50.75
CA GLY A 346 -18.12 -50.34 -50.08
C GLY A 346 -18.99 -51.19 -51.00
N ARG A 347 -19.33 -52.40 -50.55
CA ARG A 347 -19.91 -53.54 -51.29
C ARG A 347 -21.44 -53.51 -51.39
N TYR A 348 -22.09 -52.35 -51.23
CA TYR A 348 -23.55 -52.24 -51.07
C TYR A 348 -24.19 -51.36 -52.15
N MET A 349 -25.24 -51.87 -52.79
CA MET A 349 -25.96 -51.22 -53.88
C MET A 349 -27.10 -50.36 -53.29
N VAL A 350 -26.92 -49.05 -53.27
CA VAL A 350 -27.94 -48.09 -52.85
C VAL A 350 -28.70 -47.58 -54.07
N ARG A 351 -30.03 -47.55 -54.01
CA ARG A 351 -30.88 -46.99 -55.09
C ARG A 351 -31.28 -45.56 -54.74
N PRO A 352 -30.80 -44.54 -55.49
CA PRO A 352 -31.30 -43.18 -55.33
C PRO A 352 -32.66 -43.02 -56.04
N CYS A 353 -33.67 -42.53 -55.32
CA CYS A 353 -34.94 -42.06 -55.88
C CYS A 353 -34.97 -40.53 -55.81
N ILE A 354 -34.87 -39.87 -56.97
CA ILE A 354 -34.97 -38.41 -57.09
C ILE A 354 -36.40 -38.08 -57.50
N LEU A 355 -37.15 -37.43 -56.62
CA LEU A 355 -38.51 -36.97 -56.90
C LEU A 355 -38.53 -35.43 -56.99
N PRO A 356 -39.04 -34.83 -58.08
CA PRO A 356 -39.34 -33.41 -58.10
C PRO A 356 -40.56 -33.16 -57.20
N TRP A 357 -40.36 -32.48 -56.07
CA TRP A 357 -41.45 -32.13 -55.17
C TRP A 357 -42.09 -30.82 -55.67
N CYS A 358 -43.16 -30.95 -56.46
CA CYS A 358 -43.97 -29.84 -56.91
C CYS A 358 -45.20 -29.75 -55.98
N GLY A 359 -45.12 -28.91 -54.95
CA GLY A 359 -46.28 -28.60 -54.12
C GLY A 359 -47.31 -27.79 -54.92
N MET A 360 -48.57 -28.22 -54.87
CA MET A 360 -49.74 -27.45 -55.31
C MET A 360 -50.01 -26.27 -54.38
#